data_AF-X1DTV4-F1
#
_entry.id   AF-X1DTV4-F1
#
_cell.length_a   1.000
_cell.length_b   1.000
_cell.length_c   1.000
_cell.angle_alpha   90.00
_cell.angle_beta   90.00
_cell.angle_gamma   90.00
#
_symmetry.space_group_name_H-M   'P 1'
#
loop_
_entity.id
_entity.type
_entity.pdbx_description
1 polymer ?
#
loop_
_entity_poly.entity_id
_entity_poly.type
_entity_poly.pdbx_seq_one_letter_code
_entity_poly.pdbx_strand_id
1 'polypeptide(L)'
;LNSSGYSKTQISLKENYFWEKEGSLNLIDIDIKSDQKKSSFIFLDENGHKIIKRIKKTKLPNSEATLKMFSNKDIFFNTKGETVILRCSNVEISKNFKDSELYFESLPQNDESDKFQLKLKKLIIKPRNIYIAIRRKEMGRKSESKIFEWLIEKQLRTYFYLKKPVNNLEIGYVQDIKLDLNKLKKSTEKGKTKVSDYITIKNIFGKYQEIPYKSIEALSFEHITGVIQKKSEGSKILLLKKTLTKINTFL
;
A
#
# COMPACT_ATOMS: atom_id res chain seq x y z
N LEU A 1 -30.52 0.91 -6.26
CA LEU A 1 -29.37 0.01 -6.00
C LEU A 1 -28.71 0.47 -4.69
N ASN A 2 -29.11 -0.15 -3.58
CA ASN A 2 -28.55 0.14 -2.26
C ASN A 2 -27.12 -0.43 -2.22
N SER A 3 -26.13 0.44 -2.43
CA SER A 3 -24.72 0.10 -2.22
C SER A 3 -24.54 -0.28 -0.75
N SER A 4 -24.44 -1.58 -0.48
CA SER A 4 -24.15 -2.09 0.86
C SER A 4 -22.85 -1.45 1.36
N GLY A 5 -22.87 -1.00 2.63
CA GLY A 5 -21.82 -0.20 3.26
C GLY A 5 -20.49 -0.92 3.51
N TYR A 6 -19.92 -1.54 2.47
CA TYR A 6 -18.60 -2.16 2.49
C TYR A 6 -17.61 -1.28 1.73
N SER A 7 -16.95 -0.35 2.44
CA SER A 7 -15.92 0.52 1.85
C SER A 7 -14.55 0.46 2.53
N LYS A 8 -14.26 -0.52 3.39
CA LYS A 8 -12.94 -0.57 4.09
C LYS A 8 -12.07 -1.80 3.85
N THR A 9 -12.63 -2.95 3.51
CA THR A 9 -11.85 -4.19 3.32
C THR A 9 -12.61 -5.14 2.41
N GLN A 10 -12.03 -5.50 1.25
CA GLN A 10 -12.57 -6.59 0.45
C GLN A 10 -12.41 -7.90 1.20
N ILE A 11 -13.47 -8.70 1.19
CA ILE A 11 -13.52 -10.03 1.79
C ILE A 11 -13.59 -11.03 0.65
N SER A 12 -12.70 -12.02 0.66
CA SER A 12 -12.68 -13.11 -0.30
C SER A 12 -13.41 -14.29 0.30
N LEU A 13 -14.61 -14.58 -0.21
CA LEU A 13 -15.36 -15.76 0.18
C LEU A 13 -14.68 -17.02 -0.38
N LYS A 14 -14.86 -18.14 0.33
CA LYS A 14 -14.31 -19.47 0.04
C LYS A 14 -12.78 -19.55 0.07
N GLU A 15 -12.15 -18.55 0.66
CA GLU A 15 -10.70 -18.47 0.80
C GLU A 15 -10.25 -18.78 2.22
N ASN A 16 -8.97 -19.16 2.33
CA ASN A 16 -8.32 -19.44 3.58
C ASN A 16 -7.80 -18.15 4.25
N TYR A 17 -8.10 -18.03 5.53
CA TYR A 17 -7.70 -16.94 6.42
C TYR A 17 -6.93 -17.50 7.60
N PHE A 18 -5.74 -16.96 7.84
CA PHE A 18 -4.92 -17.45 8.93
C PHE A 18 -5.19 -16.72 10.25
N TRP A 19 -5.55 -17.50 11.27
CA TRP A 19 -5.78 -17.05 12.63
C TRP A 19 -4.67 -17.53 13.57
N GLU A 20 -4.30 -16.70 14.54
CA GLU A 20 -3.16 -17.02 15.41
C GLU A 20 -3.37 -18.24 16.30
N LYS A 21 -4.61 -18.54 16.70
CA LYS A 21 -4.92 -19.66 17.60
C LYS A 21 -5.40 -20.89 16.84
N GLU A 22 -6.26 -20.67 15.85
CA GLU A 22 -6.97 -21.74 15.16
C GLU A 22 -6.25 -22.23 13.89
N GLY A 23 -5.21 -21.55 13.45
CA GLY A 23 -4.53 -21.88 12.19
C GLY A 23 -5.30 -21.38 10.96
N SER A 24 -5.21 -22.10 9.85
CA SER A 24 -5.89 -21.72 8.61
C SER A 24 -7.38 -22.08 8.69
N LEU A 25 -8.25 -21.09 8.47
CA LEU A 25 -9.70 -21.26 8.48
C LEU A 25 -10.29 -20.83 7.13
N ASN A 26 -11.11 -21.67 6.52
CA ASN A 26 -11.78 -21.37 5.26
C ASN A 26 -13.06 -20.54 5.52
N LEU A 27 -13.16 -19.33 4.98
CA LEU A 27 -14.35 -18.49 5.11
C LEU A 27 -15.42 -18.95 4.13
N ILE A 28 -16.42 -19.69 4.60
CA ILE A 28 -17.46 -20.23 3.72
C ILE A 28 -18.64 -19.28 3.53
N ASP A 29 -18.94 -18.43 4.51
CA ASP A 29 -20.13 -17.58 4.48
C ASP A 29 -20.03 -16.37 5.42
N ILE A 30 -20.89 -15.38 5.18
CA ILE A 30 -21.05 -14.17 6.00
C ILE A 30 -22.55 -14.02 6.30
N ASP A 31 -22.94 -14.32 7.54
CA ASP A 31 -24.30 -14.11 8.04
C ASP A 31 -24.49 -12.62 8.34
N ILE A 32 -25.23 -11.92 7.48
CA ILE A 32 -25.54 -10.49 7.62
C ILE A 32 -26.96 -10.34 8.16
N LYS A 33 -27.07 -9.82 9.39
CA LYS A 33 -28.36 -9.51 10.01
C LYS A 33 -28.65 -8.01 9.95
N SER A 34 -29.93 -7.66 10.08
CA SER A 34 -30.40 -6.27 10.18
C SER A 34 -29.69 -5.50 11.30
N ASP A 35 -29.49 -6.15 12.46
CA ASP A 35 -28.56 -5.69 13.48
C ASP A 35 -27.13 -6.14 13.16
N GLN A 36 -26.30 -5.22 12.69
CA GLN A 36 -24.88 -5.46 12.40
C GLN A 36 -24.08 -5.98 13.60
N LYS A 37 -24.55 -5.80 14.85
CA LYS A 37 -23.91 -6.40 16.04
C LYS A 37 -24.05 -7.93 16.07
N LYS A 38 -25.03 -8.48 15.35
CA LYS A 38 -25.32 -9.92 15.27
C LYS A 38 -24.72 -10.58 14.03
N SER A 39 -24.22 -9.80 13.05
CA SER A 39 -23.58 -10.34 11.86
C SER A 39 -22.26 -11.05 12.17
N SER A 40 -22.00 -12.16 11.48
CA SER A 40 -20.87 -13.03 11.78
C SER A 40 -20.21 -13.59 10.52
N PHE A 41 -18.90 -13.80 10.60
CA PHE A 41 -18.15 -14.64 9.68
C PHE A 41 -18.33 -16.10 10.08
N ILE A 42 -18.51 -16.96 9.08
CA ILE A 42 -18.63 -18.40 9.24
C ILE A 42 -17.44 -19.08 8.58
N PHE A 43 -16.64 -19.77 9.38
CA PHE A 43 -15.46 -20.48 8.93
C PHE A 43 -15.61 -22.00 9.11
N LEU A 44 -14.81 -22.76 8.35
CA LEU A 44 -14.49 -24.17 8.61
C LEU A 44 -13.01 -24.32 8.97
N ASP A 45 -12.71 -25.18 9.95
CA ASP A 45 -11.34 -25.66 10.19
C ASP A 45 -10.97 -26.83 9.25
N GLU A 46 -9.74 -27.33 9.35
CA GLU A 46 -9.25 -28.47 8.54
C GLU A 46 -10.04 -29.76 8.76
N ASN A 47 -10.75 -29.90 9.89
CA ASN A 47 -11.59 -31.05 10.22
C ASN A 47 -13.06 -30.85 9.82
N GLY A 48 -13.41 -29.71 9.21
CA GLY A 48 -14.78 -29.37 8.84
C GLY A 48 -15.64 -28.84 9.99
N HIS A 49 -15.07 -28.53 11.15
CA HIS A 49 -15.82 -27.91 12.25
C HIS A 49 -16.10 -26.45 11.96
N LYS A 50 -17.35 -26.04 12.22
CA LYS A 50 -17.82 -24.68 12.02
C LYS A 50 -17.35 -23.76 13.14
N ILE A 51 -16.64 -22.69 12.78
CA ILE A 51 -16.18 -21.63 13.70
C ILE A 51 -16.86 -20.32 13.32
N ILE A 52 -17.56 -19.70 14.28
CA ILE A 52 -18.30 -18.46 14.07
C ILE A 52 -17.59 -17.29 14.76
N LYS A 53 -17.28 -16.23 14.02
CA LYS A 53 -16.62 -15.02 14.54
C LYS A 53 -17.46 -13.77 14.24
N ARG A 54 -17.82 -12.98 15.27
CA ARG A 54 -18.67 -11.79 15.10
C ARG A 54 -17.95 -10.66 14.36
N ILE A 55 -18.56 -10.10 13.32
CA ILE A 55 -17.91 -9.08 12.45
C ILE A 55 -17.40 -7.88 13.26
N LYS A 56 -18.20 -7.33 14.18
CA LYS A 56 -17.78 -6.16 14.99
C LYS A 56 -16.60 -6.40 15.94
N LYS A 57 -16.35 -7.65 16.34
CA LYS A 57 -15.26 -8.00 17.27
C LYS A 57 -14.04 -8.58 16.56
N THR A 58 -14.14 -8.80 15.25
CA THR A 58 -13.21 -9.62 14.51
C THR A 58 -12.55 -8.79 13.42
N LYS A 59 -11.25 -8.51 13.60
CA LYS A 59 -10.43 -7.97 12.52
C LYS A 59 -10.00 -9.12 11.62
N LEU A 60 -10.52 -9.15 10.41
CA LEU A 60 -10.19 -10.19 9.43
C LEU A 60 -8.71 -10.06 8.99
N PRO A 61 -7.91 -11.13 9.06
CA PRO A 61 -6.54 -11.13 8.55
C PRO A 61 -6.53 -11.13 7.02
N ASN A 62 -5.34 -10.99 6.42
CA ASN A 62 -5.20 -11.15 4.97
C ASN A 62 -5.44 -12.63 4.59
N SER A 63 -6.12 -12.87 3.48
CA SER A 63 -6.31 -14.22 2.93
C SER A 63 -5.05 -14.73 2.23
N GLU A 64 -4.94 -16.05 2.09
CA GLU A 64 -3.92 -16.70 1.26
C GLU A 64 -3.98 -16.21 -0.19
N ALA A 65 -5.19 -16.10 -0.76
CA ALA A 65 -5.39 -15.57 -2.11
C ALA A 65 -4.82 -14.15 -2.28
N THR A 66 -5.02 -13.28 -1.29
CA THR A 66 -4.47 -11.92 -1.33
C THR A 66 -2.95 -11.93 -1.42
N LEU A 67 -2.26 -12.86 -0.75
CA LEU A 67 -0.80 -12.99 -0.86
C LEU A 67 -0.40 -13.56 -2.21
N LYS A 68 -1.07 -14.63 -2.67
CA LYS A 68 -0.79 -15.24 -3.99
C LYS A 68 -0.91 -14.25 -5.14
N MET A 69 -1.83 -13.27 -5.05
CA MET A 69 -1.96 -12.19 -6.03
C MET A 69 -0.70 -11.33 -6.19
N PHE A 70 0.25 -11.38 -5.26
CA PHE A 70 1.51 -10.62 -5.38
C PHE A 70 2.53 -11.32 -6.27
N SER A 71 2.41 -12.64 -6.48
CA SER A 71 3.34 -13.38 -7.34
C SER A 71 3.36 -12.78 -8.74
N ASN A 72 4.56 -12.58 -9.27
CA ASN A 72 4.82 -11.91 -10.52
C ASN A 72 4.13 -10.54 -10.62
N LYS A 73 4.19 -9.75 -9.55
CA LYS A 73 3.72 -8.37 -9.54
C LYS A 73 4.66 -7.43 -8.81
N ASP A 74 4.53 -6.15 -9.12
CA ASP A 74 5.34 -5.10 -8.52
C ASP A 74 4.75 -4.69 -7.18
N ILE A 75 5.59 -4.66 -6.15
CA ILE A 75 5.22 -4.34 -4.77
C ILE A 75 5.99 -3.13 -4.28
N PHE A 76 5.40 -2.40 -3.34
CA PHE A 76 6.00 -1.21 -2.75
C PHE A 76 6.63 -1.59 -1.40
N PHE A 77 7.95 -1.69 -1.38
CA PHE A 77 8.70 -2.12 -0.20
C PHE A 77 9.20 -0.90 0.59
N ASN A 78 8.72 -0.75 1.81
CA ASN A 78 9.18 0.28 2.72
C ASN A 78 10.40 -0.22 3.50
N THR A 79 11.55 0.43 3.32
CA THR A 79 12.77 0.15 4.07
C THR A 79 13.50 1.43 4.45
N LYS A 80 14.04 1.49 5.67
CA LYS A 80 14.84 2.62 6.19
C LYS A 80 14.25 4.03 5.97
N GLY A 81 12.93 4.13 5.80
CA GLY A 81 12.24 5.39 5.55
C GLY A 81 12.10 5.80 4.09
N GLU A 82 12.32 4.89 3.15
CA GLU A 82 12.14 5.03 1.71
C GLU A 82 11.15 3.96 1.22
N THR A 83 10.50 4.22 0.09
CA THR A 83 9.62 3.25 -0.58
C THR A 83 10.26 2.88 -1.91
N VAL A 84 10.67 1.62 -2.07
CA VAL A 84 11.24 1.13 -3.33
C VAL A 84 10.27 0.18 -4.01
N ILE A 85 10.29 0.13 -5.34
CA ILE A 85 9.51 -0.84 -6.10
C ILE A 85 10.36 -2.09 -6.28
N LEU A 86 9.83 -3.23 -5.89
CA LEU A 86 10.42 -4.55 -6.09
C LEU A 86 9.45 -5.42 -6.87
N ARG A 87 9.97 -6.43 -7.56
CA ARG A 87 9.16 -7.52 -8.11
C ARG A 87 9.00 -8.59 -7.04
N CYS A 88 7.78 -8.98 -6.72
CA CYS A 88 7.55 -10.21 -5.97
C CYS A 88 7.50 -11.36 -6.98
N SER A 89 8.59 -12.13 -7.12
CA SER A 89 8.67 -13.19 -8.11
C SER A 89 7.81 -14.40 -7.73
N ASN A 90 7.82 -14.77 -6.45
CA ASN A 90 7.05 -15.91 -5.97
C ASN A 90 6.49 -15.71 -4.56
N VAL A 91 5.44 -16.49 -4.25
CA VAL A 91 4.83 -16.59 -2.93
C VAL A 91 4.61 -18.06 -2.60
N GLU A 92 5.32 -18.56 -1.60
CA GLU A 92 5.19 -19.93 -1.13
C GLU A 92 4.39 -19.97 0.17
N ILE A 93 3.20 -20.56 0.10
CA ILE A 93 2.32 -20.71 1.27
C ILE A 93 2.67 -22.01 1.98
N SER A 94 3.13 -21.89 3.22
CA SER A 94 3.42 -23.03 4.09
C SER A 94 2.18 -23.44 4.89
N LYS A 95 2.13 -24.71 5.34
CA LYS A 95 1.12 -25.20 6.30
C LYS A 95 1.06 -24.31 7.55
N ASN A 96 2.22 -23.90 8.07
CA ASN A 96 2.28 -22.81 9.03
C ASN A 96 2.37 -21.48 8.27
N PHE A 97 1.25 -20.78 8.15
CA PHE A 97 1.18 -19.54 7.38
C PHE A 97 2.22 -18.48 7.80
N LYS A 98 2.60 -18.42 9.08
CA LYS A 98 3.65 -17.51 9.59
C LYS A 98 5.02 -17.78 8.96
N ASP A 99 5.26 -19.01 8.53
CA ASP A 99 6.48 -19.45 7.85
C ASP A 99 6.37 -19.41 6.32
N SER A 100 5.23 -18.98 5.75
CA SER A 100 5.12 -18.68 4.32
C SER A 100 6.17 -17.66 3.89
N GLU A 101 6.68 -17.78 2.68
CA GLU A 101 7.80 -16.98 2.18
C GLU A 101 7.39 -16.17 0.94
N LEU A 102 7.84 -14.92 0.89
CA LEU A 102 7.72 -14.06 -0.27
C LEU A 102 9.12 -13.83 -0.83
N TYR A 103 9.26 -14.01 -2.14
CA TYR A 103 10.50 -13.86 -2.89
C TYR A 103 10.47 -12.52 -3.62
N PHE A 104 11.52 -11.74 -3.45
CA PHE A 104 11.65 -10.40 -3.98
C PHE A 104 12.88 -10.27 -4.86
N GLU A 105 12.74 -9.50 -5.92
CA GLU A 105 13.80 -9.17 -6.87
C GLU A 105 13.81 -7.66 -7.07
N SER A 106 14.98 -7.05 -7.06
CA SER A 106 15.12 -5.66 -7.47
C SER A 106 14.80 -5.51 -8.96
N LEU A 107 14.17 -4.39 -9.34
CA LEU A 107 14.02 -4.06 -10.74
C LEU A 107 15.42 -3.85 -11.35
N PRO A 108 15.72 -4.43 -12.52
CA PRO A 108 17.04 -4.38 -13.11
C PRO A 108 17.44 -2.91 -13.34
N GLN A 109 18.53 -2.50 -12.70
CA GLN A 109 19.11 -1.16 -12.92
C GLN A 109 20.44 -1.22 -13.65
N ASN A 110 21.18 -2.34 -13.54
CA ASN A 110 22.50 -2.60 -14.15
C ASN A 110 22.80 -4.12 -14.11
N ASP A 111 22.06 -4.94 -14.87
CA ASP A 111 22.29 -6.38 -15.13
C ASP A 111 22.40 -7.38 -13.95
N GLU A 112 22.38 -6.95 -12.69
CA GLU A 112 22.25 -7.84 -11.53
C GLU A 112 20.92 -7.58 -10.79
N SER A 113 20.07 -8.60 -10.73
CA SER A 113 18.87 -8.62 -9.89
C SER A 113 19.22 -9.20 -8.53
N ASP A 114 19.29 -8.37 -7.50
CA ASP A 114 19.39 -8.83 -6.12
C ASP A 114 18.11 -9.57 -5.75
N LYS A 115 18.23 -10.87 -5.49
CA LYS A 115 17.12 -11.71 -5.04
C LYS A 115 17.22 -11.96 -3.55
N PHE A 116 16.12 -11.81 -2.83
CA PHE A 116 16.05 -12.16 -1.42
C PHE A 116 14.65 -12.63 -1.04
N GLN A 117 14.56 -13.44 0.02
CA GLN A 117 13.30 -13.95 0.53
C GLN A 117 13.05 -13.52 1.97
N LEU A 118 11.78 -13.34 2.34
CA LEU A 118 11.39 -13.01 3.71
C LEU A 118 10.17 -13.83 4.12
N LYS A 119 10.25 -14.40 5.33
CA LYS A 119 9.12 -15.05 6.00
C LYS A 119 8.03 -14.04 6.36
N LEU A 120 6.78 -14.43 6.18
CA LEU A 120 5.60 -13.62 6.46
C LEU A 120 5.57 -13.12 7.91
N LYS A 121 6.02 -13.92 8.88
CA LYS A 121 6.11 -13.50 10.29
C LYS A 121 6.96 -12.26 10.52
N LYS A 122 7.92 -11.96 9.63
CA LYS A 122 8.79 -10.78 9.68
C LYS A 122 8.21 -9.57 8.93
N LEU A 123 7.09 -9.71 8.25
CA LEU A 123 6.51 -8.70 7.36
C LEU A 123 5.24 -8.07 7.92
N ILE A 124 5.02 -6.81 7.55
CA ILE A 124 3.74 -6.12 7.63
C ILE A 124 3.28 -5.91 6.20
N ILE A 125 2.10 -6.44 5.85
CA ILE A 125 1.54 -6.36 4.50
C ILE A 125 0.25 -5.56 4.53
N LYS A 126 0.18 -4.53 3.69
CA LYS A 126 -1.01 -3.69 3.47
C LYS A 126 -1.42 -3.81 2.00
N PRO A 127 -2.35 -4.71 1.67
CA PRO A 127 -2.78 -4.90 0.30
C PRO A 127 -3.60 -3.70 -0.19
N ARG A 128 -3.54 -3.50 -1.51
CA ARG A 128 -4.30 -2.60 -2.37
C ARG A 128 -4.09 -1.11 -2.24
N ASN A 129 -4.44 -0.57 -1.08
CA ASN A 129 -4.42 0.86 -0.87
C ASN A 129 -3.00 1.26 -0.54
N ILE A 130 -2.27 1.63 -1.58
CA ILE A 130 -0.88 2.03 -1.49
C ILE A 130 -0.87 3.49 -1.07
N TYR A 131 -0.17 3.77 0.02
CA TYR A 131 0.01 5.12 0.55
C TYR A 131 1.50 5.35 0.72
N ILE A 132 2.00 6.38 0.04
CA ILE A 132 3.42 6.72 -0.02
C ILE A 132 3.57 8.16 0.45
N ALA A 133 4.34 8.34 1.52
CA ALA A 133 4.68 9.67 2.01
C ALA A 133 5.87 10.22 1.24
N ILE A 134 5.75 11.44 0.70
CA ILE A 134 6.80 12.13 -0.04
C ILE A 134 7.68 12.89 0.96
N ARG A 135 8.97 12.57 0.97
CA ARG A 135 9.95 13.08 1.93
C ARG A 135 10.91 14.05 1.27
N ARG A 136 11.38 15.04 2.03
CA ARG A 136 12.32 16.07 1.54
C ARG A 136 13.78 15.61 1.42
N LYS A 137 14.10 14.34 1.76
CA LYS A 137 15.48 13.84 1.77
C LYS A 137 15.91 13.38 0.38
N GLU A 138 17.19 13.57 0.06
CA GLU A 138 17.79 13.27 -1.25
C GLU A 138 17.57 11.81 -1.70
N MET A 139 17.82 10.83 -0.82
CA MET A 139 17.58 9.40 -1.15
C MET A 139 16.10 9.10 -1.44
N GLY A 140 15.18 9.82 -0.79
CA GLY A 140 13.74 9.73 -1.07
C GLY A 140 13.40 10.16 -2.48
N ARG A 141 14.06 11.21 -3.03
CA ARG A 141 13.73 11.74 -4.36
C ARG A 141 13.96 10.74 -5.49
N LYS A 142 15.03 9.94 -5.44
CA LYS A 142 15.31 8.94 -6.49
C LYS A 142 14.27 7.82 -6.50
N SER A 143 13.89 7.35 -5.32
CA SER A 143 12.86 6.31 -5.19
C SER A 143 11.48 6.85 -5.54
N GLU A 144 11.17 8.08 -5.14
CA GLU A 144 9.94 8.80 -5.51
C GLU A 144 9.83 9.02 -7.02
N SER A 145 10.91 9.40 -7.73
CA SER A 145 10.92 9.51 -9.20
C SER A 145 10.50 8.21 -9.88
N LYS A 146 11.10 7.08 -9.47
CA LYS A 146 10.75 5.75 -10.00
C LYS A 146 9.29 5.39 -9.74
N ILE A 147 8.74 5.80 -8.60
CA ILE A 147 7.32 5.61 -8.29
C ILE A 147 6.45 6.40 -9.26
N PHE A 148 6.79 7.65 -9.56
CA PHE A 148 6.04 8.44 -10.53
C PHE A 148 6.17 7.89 -11.95
N GLU A 149 7.37 7.47 -12.38
CA GLU A 149 7.60 6.79 -13.66
C GLU A 149 6.72 5.53 -13.77
N TRP A 150 6.68 4.72 -12.72
CA TRP A 150 5.80 3.55 -12.65
C TRP A 150 4.31 3.93 -12.72
N LEU A 151 3.89 5.02 -12.05
CA LEU A 151 2.51 5.51 -12.12
C LEU A 151 2.14 6.03 -13.53
N ILE A 152 3.09 6.63 -14.25
CA ILE A 152 2.92 7.00 -15.66
C ILE A 152 2.72 5.74 -16.50
N GLU A 153 3.57 4.72 -16.34
CA GLU A 153 3.45 3.47 -17.10
C GLU A 153 2.11 2.77 -16.85
N LYS A 154 1.68 2.69 -15.58
CA LYS A 154 0.45 1.96 -15.22
C LYS A 154 -0.84 2.76 -15.39
N GLN A 155 -0.75 4.08 -15.64
CA GLN A 155 -1.91 4.98 -15.77
C GLN A 155 -2.94 4.77 -14.65
N LEU A 156 -2.49 4.82 -13.40
CA LEU A 156 -3.37 4.65 -12.23
C LEU A 156 -3.97 5.97 -11.76
N ARG A 157 -5.24 5.92 -11.36
CA ARG A 157 -5.89 7.03 -10.66
C ARG A 157 -5.21 7.23 -9.31
N THR A 158 -4.59 8.39 -9.17
CA THR A 158 -3.75 8.75 -8.02
C THR A 158 -4.34 9.96 -7.30
N TYR A 159 -4.33 9.87 -5.98
CA TYR A 159 -4.75 10.91 -5.05
C TYR A 159 -3.49 11.58 -4.49
N PHE A 160 -3.39 12.90 -4.63
CA PHE A 160 -2.26 13.71 -4.18
C PHE A 160 -2.66 14.55 -2.99
N TYR A 161 -2.05 14.30 -1.84
CA TYR A 161 -2.24 15.08 -0.63
C TYR A 161 -1.23 16.22 -0.60
N LEU A 162 -1.72 17.47 -0.54
CA LEU A 162 -0.93 18.70 -0.63
C LEU A 162 -0.78 19.42 0.72
N LYS A 163 0.32 20.15 0.89
CA LYS A 163 0.61 21.07 2.01
C LYS A 163 -0.23 22.35 1.91
N LYS A 164 -1.56 22.24 1.90
CA LYS A 164 -2.48 23.38 1.83
C LYS A 164 -3.49 23.34 2.97
N PRO A 165 -3.86 24.50 3.55
CA PRO A 165 -4.86 24.56 4.61
C PRO A 165 -6.28 24.26 4.11
N VAL A 166 -6.57 24.56 2.84
CA VAL A 166 -7.87 24.34 2.18
C VAL A 166 -7.64 23.68 0.83
N ASN A 167 -8.47 22.71 0.44
CA ASN A 167 -8.35 21.91 -0.79
C ASN A 167 -6.97 21.26 -0.93
N ASN A 168 -6.66 20.37 0.01
CA ASN A 168 -5.40 19.67 0.11
C ASN A 168 -5.36 18.36 -0.70
N LEU A 169 -6.28 18.17 -1.64
CA LEU A 169 -6.40 16.93 -2.41
C LEU A 169 -6.56 17.23 -3.89
N GLU A 170 -5.68 16.65 -4.70
CA GLU A 170 -5.82 16.60 -6.16
C GLU A 170 -5.96 15.16 -6.61
N ILE A 171 -6.73 14.91 -7.68
CA ILE A 171 -6.99 13.55 -8.16
C ILE A 171 -6.79 13.51 -9.68
N GLY A 172 -5.97 12.58 -10.15
CA GLY A 172 -5.72 12.41 -11.57
C GLY A 172 -4.76 11.27 -11.91
N TYR A 173 -4.40 11.22 -13.17
CA TYR A 173 -3.44 10.27 -13.74
C TYR A 173 -2.12 10.99 -13.98
N VAL A 174 -1.01 10.41 -13.55
CA VAL A 174 0.32 11.00 -13.80
C VAL A 174 0.63 10.91 -15.29
N GLN A 175 1.05 12.03 -15.87
CA GLN A 175 1.36 12.12 -17.30
C GLN A 175 2.85 12.35 -17.51
N ASP A 176 3.46 13.22 -16.70
CA ASP A 176 4.87 13.58 -16.83
C ASP A 176 5.43 14.02 -15.48
N ILE A 177 6.75 13.87 -15.31
CA ILE A 177 7.50 14.39 -14.18
C ILE A 177 8.68 15.22 -14.63
N LYS A 178 8.81 16.40 -14.02
CA LYS A 178 9.98 17.26 -14.21
C LYS A 178 10.67 17.44 -12.87
N LEU A 179 11.64 16.59 -12.60
CA LEU A 179 12.46 16.61 -11.38
C LEU A 179 13.92 16.87 -11.75
N ASP A 180 14.49 17.97 -11.25
CA ASP A 180 15.93 18.21 -11.40
C ASP A 180 16.69 17.43 -10.32
N LEU A 181 17.12 16.22 -10.67
CA LEU A 181 17.94 15.37 -9.79
C LEU A 181 19.38 15.91 -9.61
N ASN A 182 19.83 16.86 -10.44
CA ASN A 182 21.19 17.39 -10.42
C ASN A 182 21.36 18.64 -9.53
N LYS A 183 20.28 19.40 -9.28
CA LYS A 183 20.24 20.49 -8.28
C LYS A 183 20.54 20.06 -6.83
N LEU A 184 20.67 18.75 -6.57
CA LEU A 184 20.97 18.19 -5.26
C LEU A 184 22.46 18.23 -4.90
N LYS A 185 23.37 18.34 -5.89
CA LYS A 185 24.83 18.39 -5.65
C LYS A 185 25.40 19.79 -5.41
N LYS A 186 24.71 20.85 -5.82
CA LYS A 186 25.21 22.23 -5.73
C LYS A 186 24.32 23.09 -4.85
N SER A 187 24.60 23.13 -3.55
CA SER A 187 24.00 24.08 -2.61
C SER A 187 24.78 25.41 -2.57
N THR A 188 25.25 25.94 -3.70
CA THR A 188 25.97 27.22 -3.74
C THR A 188 26.07 27.70 -5.17
N GLU A 189 24.99 28.23 -5.74
CA GLU A 189 25.10 29.18 -6.84
C GLU A 189 23.77 29.94 -6.95
N LYS A 190 23.79 31.21 -6.52
CA LYS A 190 22.72 32.19 -6.73
C LYS A 190 22.67 32.52 -8.22
N GLY A 191 22.00 31.67 -9.01
CA GLY A 191 21.79 31.88 -10.45
C GLY A 191 20.34 31.56 -10.81
N LYS A 192 19.60 32.56 -11.31
CA LYS A 192 18.19 32.46 -11.70
C LYS A 192 18.02 31.58 -12.94
N THR A 193 17.60 30.32 -12.75
CA THR A 193 16.72 29.60 -13.70
C THR A 193 15.72 28.74 -12.90
N LYS A 194 14.52 29.29 -12.77
CA LYS A 194 13.44 28.81 -11.90
C LYS A 194 12.65 27.69 -12.59
N VAL A 195 13.31 26.62 -13.05
CA VAL A 195 12.59 25.36 -13.35
C VAL A 195 12.23 24.78 -11.98
N SER A 196 10.97 24.97 -11.58
CA SER A 196 10.41 24.38 -10.38
C SER A 196 10.14 22.90 -10.63
N ASP A 197 10.56 22.02 -9.72
CA ASP A 197 10.20 20.61 -9.76
C ASP A 197 8.65 20.47 -9.72
N TYR A 198 8.04 19.83 -10.72
CA TYR A 198 6.60 19.61 -10.79
C TYR A 198 6.23 18.25 -11.38
N ILE A 199 4.98 17.86 -11.14
CA ILE A 199 4.34 16.67 -11.68
C ILE A 199 3.14 17.12 -12.50
N THR A 200 3.05 16.68 -13.74
CA THR A 200 1.89 16.94 -14.59
C THR A 200 0.90 15.81 -14.43
N ILE A 201 -0.33 16.14 -14.08
CA ILE A 201 -1.44 15.19 -14.01
C ILE A 201 -2.53 15.55 -15.02
N LYS A 202 -3.25 14.54 -15.50
CA LYS A 202 -4.55 14.71 -16.14
C LYS A 202 -5.61 14.44 -15.09
N ASN A 203 -6.34 15.47 -14.66
CA ASN A 203 -7.33 15.34 -13.60
C ASN A 203 -8.57 14.57 -14.06
N ILE A 204 -9.49 14.29 -13.12
CA ILE A 204 -10.73 13.55 -13.41
C ILE A 204 -11.69 14.25 -14.40
N PHE A 205 -11.46 15.53 -14.70
CA PHE A 205 -12.20 16.31 -15.70
C PHE A 205 -11.46 16.38 -17.04
N GLY A 206 -10.38 15.62 -17.22
CA GLY A 206 -9.58 15.58 -18.43
C GLY A 206 -8.65 16.77 -18.65
N LYS A 207 -8.52 17.68 -17.66
CA LYS A 207 -7.65 18.85 -17.75
C LYS A 207 -6.25 18.53 -17.26
N TYR A 208 -5.24 19.07 -17.94
CA TYR A 208 -3.86 19.03 -17.50
C TYR A 208 -3.62 20.03 -16.38
N GLN A 209 -2.91 19.61 -15.34
CA GLN A 209 -2.58 20.42 -14.18
C GLN A 209 -1.18 20.08 -13.69
N GLU A 210 -0.38 21.10 -13.40
CA GLU A 210 0.92 20.96 -12.78
C GLU A 210 0.81 21.06 -11.26
N ILE A 211 1.36 20.07 -10.55
CA ILE A 211 1.46 20.05 -9.10
C ILE A 211 2.93 20.27 -8.72
N PRO A 212 3.27 21.37 -8.02
CA PRO A 212 4.63 21.58 -7.55
C PRO A 212 5.07 20.46 -6.61
N TYR A 213 6.20 19.81 -6.88
CA TYR A 213 6.67 18.65 -6.12
C TYR A 213 6.77 18.93 -4.61
N LYS A 214 7.29 20.12 -4.27
CA LYS A 214 7.48 20.56 -2.88
C LYS A 214 6.18 20.63 -2.08
N SER A 215 5.05 20.82 -2.78
CA SER A 215 3.73 20.91 -2.18
C SER A 215 3.13 19.54 -1.83
N ILE A 216 3.66 18.44 -2.38
CA ILE A 216 3.13 17.11 -2.12
C ILE A 216 3.62 16.62 -0.73
N GLU A 217 2.69 16.10 0.08
CA GLU A 217 2.94 15.41 1.34
C GLU A 217 2.93 13.90 1.16
N ALA A 218 1.98 13.41 0.39
CA ALA A 218 1.78 12.00 0.14
C ALA A 218 0.99 11.79 -1.13
N LEU A 219 1.03 10.56 -1.61
CA LEU A 219 0.14 10.08 -2.64
C LEU A 219 -0.49 8.75 -2.23
N SER A 220 -1.66 8.47 -2.77
CA SER A 220 -2.28 7.16 -2.67
C SER A 220 -2.95 6.73 -3.97
N PHE A 221 -3.00 5.42 -4.18
CA PHE A 221 -3.64 4.81 -5.33
C PHE A 221 -4.03 3.38 -4.98
N GLU A 222 -4.99 2.82 -5.72
CA GLU A 222 -5.40 1.43 -5.59
C GLU A 222 -4.70 0.58 -6.65
N HIS A 223 -4.20 -0.58 -6.26
CA HIS A 223 -3.62 -1.56 -7.18
C HIS A 223 -3.89 -2.98 -6.68
N ILE A 224 -3.70 -3.99 -7.53
CA ILE A 224 -3.87 -5.39 -7.13
C ILE A 224 -2.81 -5.88 -6.13
N THR A 225 -1.69 -5.16 -6.00
CA THR A 225 -0.58 -5.49 -5.08
C THR A 225 -0.69 -4.73 -3.76
N GLY A 226 0.42 -4.38 -3.11
CA GLY A 226 0.37 -3.65 -1.85
C GLY A 226 1.72 -3.15 -1.35
N VAL A 227 1.67 -2.55 -0.16
CA VAL A 227 2.84 -2.08 0.57
C VAL A 227 3.32 -3.16 1.54
N ILE A 228 4.61 -3.46 1.49
CA ILE A 228 5.28 -4.43 2.36
C ILE A 228 6.36 -3.72 3.17
N GLN A 229 6.51 -4.08 4.44
CA GLN A 229 7.53 -3.52 5.34
C GLN A 229 8.07 -4.59 6.28
N LYS A 230 9.37 -4.56 6.61
CA LYS A 230 9.91 -5.39 7.70
C LYS A 230 9.39 -4.90 9.05
N LYS A 231 8.91 -5.81 9.90
CA LYS A 231 8.43 -5.48 11.26
C LYS A 231 9.49 -4.75 12.09
N SER A 232 10.76 -5.14 11.95
CA SER A 232 11.90 -4.52 12.65
C SER A 232 12.08 -3.03 12.32
N GLU A 233 11.60 -2.56 11.18
CA GLU A 233 11.68 -1.17 10.74
C GLU A 233 10.44 -0.35 11.13
N GLY A 234 9.41 -0.99 11.70
CA GLY A 234 8.13 -0.39 12.04
C GLY A 234 8.08 0.37 13.38
N SER A 235 9.10 0.23 14.23
CA SER A 235 9.04 0.60 15.66
C SER A 235 8.86 2.10 15.97
N LYS A 236 8.95 3.02 14.99
CA LYS A 236 8.69 4.46 15.22
C LYS A 236 7.43 5.01 14.53
N ILE A 237 6.90 4.34 13.50
CA ILE A 237 5.75 4.84 12.71
C ILE A 237 4.41 4.33 13.25
N LEU A 238 4.39 3.16 13.91
CA LEU A 238 3.15 2.62 14.50
C LEU A 238 2.59 3.51 15.63
N LEU A 239 3.45 4.26 16.33
CA LEU A 239 3.04 5.25 17.34
C LEU A 239 2.26 6.42 16.73
N LEU A 240 2.66 6.92 15.56
CA LEU A 240 2.00 8.05 14.89
C LEU A 240 0.63 7.68 14.30
N LYS A 241 0.41 6.41 13.94
CA LYS A 241 -0.94 5.95 13.56
C LYS A 241 -1.89 5.88 14.75
N LYS A 242 -1.42 5.54 15.96
CA LYS A 242 -2.27 5.55 17.16
C LYS A 242 -2.78 6.96 17.49
N THR A 243 -2.01 8.00 17.22
CA THR A 243 -2.44 9.40 17.42
C THR A 243 -3.38 9.89 16.31
N LEU A 244 -3.14 9.56 15.04
CA LEU A 244 -4.05 9.96 13.95
C LEU A 244 -5.41 9.25 13.96
N THR A 245 -5.46 7.98 14.42
CA THR A 245 -6.74 7.26 14.54
C THR A 245 -7.60 7.80 15.69
N LYS A 246 -7.01 8.44 16.70
CA LYS A 246 -7.76 9.09 17.80
C LYS A 246 -8.45 10.39 17.38
N ILE A 247 -7.91 11.11 16.39
CA ILE A 247 -8.48 12.40 15.94
C ILE A 247 -9.74 12.18 15.08
N ASN A 248 -9.82 11.09 14.31
CA ASN A 248 -11.01 10.78 13.49
C ASN A 248 -12.14 10.05 14.23
N THR A 249 -12.15 10.09 15.58
CA THR A 249 -13.27 9.54 16.38
C THR A 249 -14.02 10.65 17.14
N PHE A 250 -13.73 11.93 16.85
CA PHE A 250 -14.32 13.09 17.52
C PHE A 250 -14.95 14.13 16.57
N LEU A 251 -15.29 13.73 15.34
CA LEU A 251 -16.17 14.47 14.43
C LEU A 251 -17.17 13.50 13.80
#